data_AF-A0A3B9K2P0-F1
#
_entry.id   AF-A0A3B9K2P0-F1
#
_cell.length_a   1.000
_cell.length_b   1.000
_cell.length_c   1.000
_cell.angle_alpha   90.00
_cell.angle_beta   90.00
_cell.angle_gamma   90.00
#
_symmetry.space_group_name_H-M   'P 1'
#
loop_
_entity.id
_entity.type
_entity.pdbx_description
1 polymer ?
#
loop_
_entity_poly.entity_id
_entity_poly.type
_entity_poly.pdbx_seq_one_letter_code
_entity_poly.pdbx_strand_id
1 'polypeptide(L)'
;SVDKKLKEKDKLYSLELMNIAEKNLLLQILDQLWKDHLLSLDHVKQGIGLRAYGQKDPLNEYKIESFEMFKNMLDKVKEGITGVLCHLEIHTPENVDNKQQRGITGTSESHQEPIKNGLNGNQASQNSSAHPNKQYSNDPNCLMNKYPNQKIPRNQKCEATGKKFKRCCGSIA
;
A
#
# COMPACT_ATOMS: atom_id res chain seq x y z
N SER A 1 32.46 -0.95 -3.79
CA SER A 1 32.14 0.10 -4.78
C SER A 1 31.00 -0.37 -5.67
N VAL A 2 30.17 0.56 -6.13
CA VAL A 2 29.09 0.32 -7.12
C VAL A 2 29.64 -0.38 -8.37
N ASP A 3 30.83 0.02 -8.82
CA ASP A 3 31.52 -0.55 -10.00
C ASP A 3 31.86 -2.03 -9.85
N LYS A 4 32.13 -2.49 -8.62
CA LYS A 4 32.43 -3.90 -8.36
C LYS A 4 31.18 -4.75 -8.51
N LYS A 5 30.05 -4.27 -7.98
CA LYS A 5 28.74 -4.94 -8.13
C LYS A 5 28.27 -4.97 -9.57
N LEU A 6 28.49 -3.90 -10.35
CA LEU A 6 28.16 -3.89 -11.78
C LEU A 6 28.95 -4.96 -12.55
N LYS A 7 30.28 -5.01 -12.35
CA LYS A 7 31.16 -6.01 -13.01
C LYS A 7 30.84 -7.45 -12.64
N GLU A 8 30.36 -7.69 -11.42
CA GLU A 8 29.91 -9.03 -10.99
C GLU A 8 28.62 -9.44 -11.72
N LYS A 9 27.72 -8.49 -11.98
CA LYS A 9 26.44 -8.73 -12.67
C LYS A 9 26.60 -8.92 -14.18
N ASP A 10 27.54 -8.23 -14.80
CA ASP A 10 27.90 -8.41 -16.21
C ASP A 10 28.37 -9.84 -16.54
N LYS A 11 28.88 -10.57 -15.54
CA LYS A 11 29.30 -11.97 -15.69
C LYS A 11 28.15 -12.97 -15.52
N LEU A 12 27.10 -12.58 -14.80
CA LEU A 12 25.95 -13.44 -14.49
C LEU A 12 24.85 -13.35 -15.55
N TYR A 13 24.69 -12.19 -16.18
CA TYR A 13 23.58 -11.91 -17.08
C TYR A 13 24.07 -11.59 -18.49
N SER A 14 23.29 -11.98 -19.51
CA SER A 14 23.54 -11.57 -20.88
C SER A 14 23.40 -10.05 -21.03
N LEU A 15 24.34 -9.43 -21.75
CA LEU A 15 24.41 -7.97 -21.95
C LEU A 15 23.10 -7.37 -22.47
N GLU A 16 22.40 -8.08 -23.35
CA GLU A 16 21.13 -7.65 -23.93
C GLU A 16 20.00 -7.57 -22.87
N LEU A 17 19.88 -8.60 -22.03
CA LEU A 17 18.87 -8.64 -20.98
C LEU A 17 19.09 -7.55 -19.93
N MET A 18 20.35 -7.30 -19.57
CA MET A 18 20.72 -6.23 -18.64
C MET A 18 20.39 -4.85 -19.22
N ASN A 19 20.68 -4.61 -20.50
CA ASN A 19 20.41 -3.33 -21.17
C ASN A 19 18.90 -3.03 -21.25
N ILE A 20 18.10 -4.05 -21.58
CA ILE A 20 16.64 -3.94 -21.60
C ILE A 20 16.11 -3.64 -20.19
N ALA A 21 16.60 -4.36 -19.17
CA ALA A 21 16.19 -4.14 -17.79
C ALA A 21 16.56 -2.73 -17.29
N GLU A 22 17.79 -2.27 -17.58
CA GLU A 22 18.28 -0.93 -17.23
C GLU A 22 17.41 0.17 -17.86
N LYS A 23 17.14 0.09 -19.17
CA LYS A 23 16.32 1.08 -19.87
C LYS A 23 14.90 1.16 -19.33
N ASN A 24 14.26 0.00 -19.12
CA ASN A 24 12.89 -0.05 -18.60
C ASN A 24 12.84 0.54 -17.19
N LEU A 25 13.80 0.17 -16.34
CA LEU A 25 13.89 0.66 -14.98
C LEU A 25 14.12 2.18 -14.94
N LEU A 26 15.06 2.69 -15.75
CA LEU A 26 15.34 4.11 -15.86
C LEU A 26 14.07 4.87 -16.26
N LEU A 27 13.35 4.37 -17.27
CA LEU A 27 12.12 5.01 -17.75
C LEU A 27 11.04 5.02 -16.67
N GLN A 28 10.88 3.91 -15.93
CA GLN A 28 9.89 3.79 -14.86
C GLN A 28 10.18 4.75 -13.70
N ILE A 29 11.45 4.85 -13.27
CA ILE A 29 11.86 5.78 -12.21
C ILE A 29 11.65 7.23 -12.64
N LEU A 30 12.04 7.56 -13.86
CA LEU A 30 11.88 8.90 -14.42
C LEU A 30 10.40 9.29 -14.50
N ASP A 31 9.55 8.42 -15.02
CA ASP A 31 8.11 8.67 -15.16
C ASP A 31 7.44 8.88 -13.79
N GLN A 32 7.78 8.07 -12.79
CA GLN A 32 7.24 8.23 -11.44
C GLN A 32 7.63 9.58 -10.82
N LEU A 33 8.92 9.92 -10.84
CA LEU A 33 9.42 11.18 -10.27
C LEU A 33 8.90 12.40 -11.02
N TRP A 34 8.71 12.29 -12.33
CA TRP A 34 8.12 13.34 -13.14
C TRP A 34 6.65 13.58 -12.77
N LYS A 35 5.84 12.53 -12.61
CA LYS A 35 4.45 12.65 -12.16
C LYS A 35 4.36 13.30 -10.78
N ASP A 36 5.21 12.89 -9.84
CA ASP A 36 5.28 13.47 -8.50
C ASP A 36 5.71 14.95 -8.55
N HIS A 37 6.62 15.31 -9.45
CA HIS A 37 7.02 16.69 -9.69
C HIS A 37 5.87 17.54 -10.25
N LEU A 38 5.12 17.03 -11.24
CA LEU A 38 3.95 17.73 -11.78
C LEU A 38 2.87 17.96 -10.72
N LEU A 39 2.60 16.97 -9.87
CA LEU A 39 1.68 17.12 -8.74
C LEU A 39 2.18 18.19 -7.76
N SER A 40 3.48 18.20 -7.49
CA SER A 40 4.09 19.19 -6.60
C SER A 40 4.04 20.61 -7.17
N LEU A 41 4.23 20.78 -8.49
CA LEU A 41 4.07 22.07 -9.17
C LEU A 41 2.64 22.59 -9.08
N ASP A 42 1.63 21.71 -9.17
CA ASP A 42 0.24 22.11 -9.00
C ASP A 42 -0.02 22.64 -7.58
N HIS A 43 0.52 21.99 -6.55
CA HIS A 43 0.43 22.49 -5.16
C HIS A 43 1.09 23.87 -4.99
N VAL A 44 2.28 24.09 -5.58
CA VAL A 44 2.95 25.39 -5.52
C VAL A 44 2.11 26.47 -6.21
N LYS A 45 1.51 26.15 -7.36
CA LYS A 45 0.64 27.06 -8.10
C LYS A 45 -0.58 27.48 -7.28
N GLN A 46 -1.20 26.55 -6.55
CA GLN A 46 -2.32 26.84 -5.66
C GLN A 46 -1.90 27.73 -4.46
N GLY A 47 -0.69 27.54 -3.93
CA GLY A 47 -0.15 28.30 -2.80
C GLY A 47 0.41 29.68 -3.13
N ILE A 48 0.74 29.96 -4.39
CA ILE A 48 1.42 31.21 -4.80
C ILE A 48 0.57 32.46 -4.58
N GLY A 49 -0.77 32.31 -4.61
CA GLY A 49 -1.72 33.43 -4.47
C GLY A 49 -1.62 34.13 -3.11
N LEU A 50 -1.27 33.39 -2.05
CA LEU A 50 -1.06 33.96 -0.72
C LEU A 50 0.27 34.73 -0.63
N ARG A 51 1.29 34.37 -1.40
CA ARG A 51 2.59 35.08 -1.44
C ARG A 51 2.50 36.41 -2.18
N ALA A 52 1.54 36.57 -3.09
CA ALA A 52 1.25 37.84 -3.77
C ALA A 52 0.91 38.98 -2.79
N TYR A 53 0.36 38.67 -1.62
CA TYR A 53 0.06 39.65 -0.57
C TYR A 53 1.34 40.30 0.01
N GLY A 54 2.49 39.65 -0.10
CA GLY A 54 3.78 40.17 0.38
C GLY A 54 4.48 41.14 -0.57
N GLN A 55 3.78 41.69 -1.58
CA GLN A 55 4.32 42.58 -2.62
C GLN A 55 5.44 41.99 -3.48
N LYS A 56 5.69 40.68 -3.36
CA LYS A 56 6.58 39.95 -4.27
C LYS A 56 5.83 39.52 -5.52
N ASP A 57 6.51 39.52 -6.66
CA ASP A 57 5.95 39.01 -7.92
C ASP A 57 5.71 37.48 -7.81
N PRO A 58 4.45 37.02 -7.83
CA PRO A 58 4.12 35.60 -7.70
C PRO A 58 4.74 34.75 -8.81
N LEU A 59 4.88 35.31 -10.01
CA LEU A 59 5.45 34.59 -11.14
C LEU A 59 6.93 34.29 -10.93
N ASN A 60 7.66 35.22 -10.33
CA ASN A 60 9.08 35.06 -10.06
C ASN A 60 9.34 34.03 -8.97
N GLU A 61 8.58 34.10 -7.86
CA GLU A 61 8.68 33.12 -6.77
C GLU A 61 8.33 31.71 -7.25
N TYR A 62 7.28 31.57 -8.09
CA TYR A 62 6.93 30.29 -8.71
C TYR A 62 8.10 29.74 -9.53
N LYS A 63 8.74 30.55 -10.37
CA LYS A 63 9.86 30.11 -11.20
C LYS A 63 11.05 29.63 -10.36
N ILE A 64 11.39 30.37 -9.31
CA ILE A 64 12.52 30.05 -8.43
C ILE A 64 12.26 28.72 -7.69
N GLU A 65 11.11 28.60 -7.03
CA GLU A 65 10.73 27.41 -6.27
C GLU A 65 10.59 26.19 -7.19
N SER A 66 9.92 26.34 -8.34
CA SER A 66 9.76 25.27 -9.33
C SER A 66 11.12 24.77 -9.85
N PHE A 67 12.06 25.67 -10.10
CA PHE A 67 13.39 25.31 -10.59
C PHE A 67 14.24 24.60 -9.53
N GLU A 68 14.12 25.01 -8.27
CA GLU A 68 14.75 24.31 -7.15
C GLU A 68 14.19 22.89 -6.99
N MET A 69 12.87 22.73 -7.05
CA MET A 69 12.22 21.43 -7.01
C MET A 69 12.63 20.53 -8.18
N PHE A 70 12.78 21.10 -9.37
CA PHE A 70 13.25 20.37 -10.55
C PHE A 70 14.69 19.85 -10.38
N LYS A 71 15.60 20.67 -9.86
CA LYS A 71 16.97 20.24 -9.55
C LYS A 71 16.99 19.10 -8.54
N ASN A 72 16.20 19.21 -7.47
CA ASN A 72 16.07 18.15 -6.46
C ASN A 72 15.49 16.87 -7.06
N MET A 73 14.53 16.97 -7.99
CA MET A 73 14.00 15.80 -8.70
C MET A 73 15.09 15.11 -9.53
N LEU A 74 15.92 15.86 -10.26
CA LEU A 74 17.01 15.27 -11.06
C LEU A 74 18.03 14.52 -10.19
N ASP A 75 18.34 15.01 -8.99
CA ASP A 75 19.26 14.33 -8.09
C ASP A 75 18.64 13.04 -7.53
N LYS A 76 17.35 13.07 -7.18
CA LYS A 76 16.60 11.85 -6.81
C LYS A 76 16.57 10.81 -7.93
N VAL A 77 16.47 11.23 -9.20
CA VAL A 77 16.53 10.30 -10.34
C VAL A 77 17.89 9.58 -10.36
N LYS A 78 19.00 10.31 -10.22
CA LYS A 78 20.35 9.71 -10.22
C LYS A 78 20.54 8.74 -9.05
N GLU A 79 20.10 9.14 -7.86
CA GLU A 79 20.17 8.29 -6.66
C GLU A 79 19.31 7.03 -6.80
N GLY A 80 18.08 7.18 -7.31
CA GLY A 80 17.16 6.07 -7.55
C GLY A 80 17.72 5.06 -8.55
N ILE A 81 18.26 5.53 -9.68
CA ILE A 81 18.89 4.67 -10.68
C ILE A 81 20.06 3.90 -10.08
N THR A 82 20.99 4.60 -9.40
CA THR A 82 22.17 3.97 -8.79
C THR A 82 21.78 2.96 -7.71
N GLY A 83 20.80 3.30 -6.88
CA GLY A 83 20.31 2.45 -5.81
C GLY A 83 19.68 1.16 -6.36
N VAL A 84 18.80 1.27 -7.34
CA VAL A 84 18.13 0.07 -7.88
C VAL A 84 19.09 -0.77 -8.72
N LEU A 85 19.97 -0.17 -9.54
CA LEU A 85 20.99 -0.94 -10.29
C LEU A 85 21.88 -1.77 -9.37
N CYS A 86 22.21 -1.27 -8.17
CA CYS A 86 22.98 -2.04 -7.19
C CYS A 86 22.22 -3.26 -6.63
N HIS A 87 20.90 -3.19 -6.51
CA HIS A 87 20.06 -4.22 -5.87
C HIS A 87 19.30 -5.11 -6.86
N LEU A 88 19.33 -4.80 -8.16
CA LEU A 88 18.61 -5.54 -9.20
C LEU A 88 19.09 -7.01 -9.30
N GLU A 89 18.32 -7.97 -8.84
CA GLU A 89 18.54 -9.39 -9.13
C GLU A 89 17.57 -9.83 -10.24
N ILE A 90 18.11 -10.25 -11.38
CA ILE A 90 17.29 -10.78 -12.48
C ILE A 90 17.12 -12.28 -12.22
N HIS A 91 15.88 -12.70 -12.00
CA HIS A 91 15.53 -14.11 -11.85
C HIS A 91 15.22 -14.72 -13.22
N THR A 92 16.11 -15.57 -13.72
CA THR A 92 15.84 -16.44 -14.87
C THR A 92 15.14 -17.73 -14.39
N PRO A 93 14.34 -18.40 -15.24
CA PRO A 93 13.62 -19.63 -14.87
C PRO A 93 14.52 -20.77 -14.37
N GLU A 94 15.83 -20.75 -14.66
CA GLU A 94 16.84 -21.67 -14.11
C GLU A 94 17.15 -21.44 -12.62
N ASN A 95 16.99 -20.21 -12.12
CA ASN A 95 17.44 -19.80 -10.78
C ASN A 95 16.35 -19.93 -9.70
N VAL A 96 15.17 -20.46 -10.05
CA VAL A 96 13.99 -20.51 -9.17
C VAL A 96 14.00 -21.73 -8.25
N ASP A 97 14.79 -22.76 -8.55
CA ASP A 97 14.82 -24.02 -7.80
C ASP A 97 15.50 -23.92 -6.41
N ASN A 98 16.33 -22.89 -6.16
CA ASN A 98 17.21 -22.86 -4.98
C ASN A 98 16.76 -21.93 -3.84
N LYS A 99 15.64 -21.20 -3.98
CA LYS A 99 15.17 -20.24 -2.94
C LYS A 99 13.91 -20.66 -2.17
N GLN A 100 13.28 -21.82 -2.45
CA GLN A 100 12.07 -22.26 -1.71
C GLN A 100 12.32 -23.00 -0.38
N GLN A 101 13.56 -23.29 0.02
CA GLN A 101 13.84 -24.12 1.20
C GLN A 101 14.19 -23.38 2.51
N ARG A 102 14.04 -22.06 2.62
CA ARG A 102 14.27 -21.36 3.89
C ARG A 102 13.07 -20.52 4.34
N GLY A 103 12.31 -21.11 5.28
CA GLY A 103 11.73 -20.31 6.37
C GLY A 103 10.24 -20.51 6.65
N ILE A 104 9.81 -21.69 7.13
CA ILE A 104 8.71 -21.78 8.11
C ILE A 104 9.10 -22.83 9.17
N THR A 105 10.12 -22.52 9.99
CA THR A 105 10.27 -23.15 11.30
C THR A 105 9.29 -22.45 12.24
N GLY A 106 8.31 -23.21 12.71
CA GLY A 106 7.22 -22.72 13.55
C GLY A 106 7.71 -22.07 14.84
N THR A 107 7.40 -20.79 15.00
CA THR A 107 7.34 -20.15 16.31
C THR A 107 5.92 -20.35 16.83
N SER A 108 5.70 -21.45 17.56
CA SER A 108 4.52 -21.59 18.41
C SER A 108 4.71 -20.67 19.61
N GLU A 109 4.15 -19.47 19.52
CA GLU A 109 4.08 -18.54 20.65
C GLU A 109 2.96 -19.03 21.60
N SER A 110 3.40 -19.74 22.65
CA SER A 110 2.53 -20.16 23.76
C SER A 110 2.27 -18.93 24.64
N HIS A 111 1.11 -18.30 24.46
CA HIS A 111 0.64 -17.25 25.36
C HIS A 111 0.07 -17.90 26.63
N GLN A 112 0.81 -17.83 27.73
CA GLN A 112 0.36 -18.22 29.06
C GLN A 112 -0.40 -17.03 29.67
N GLU A 113 -1.71 -17.19 29.88
CA GLU A 113 -2.58 -16.12 30.39
C GLU A 113 -2.27 -15.75 31.85
N PRO A 114 -2.19 -14.45 32.20
CA PRO A 114 -2.24 -14.02 33.58
C PRO A 114 -3.70 -13.81 34.03
N ILE A 115 -4.15 -14.60 35.02
CA ILE A 115 -5.41 -14.39 35.74
C ILE A 115 -5.38 -13.04 36.46
N LYS A 116 -6.24 -12.07 36.10
CA LYS A 116 -6.64 -10.95 36.98
C LYS A 116 -8.10 -10.53 36.76
N ASN A 117 -8.91 -10.78 37.78
CA ASN A 117 -10.26 -10.25 37.96
C ASN A 117 -10.27 -8.71 38.05
N GLY A 118 -11.35 -8.08 37.55
CA GLY A 118 -11.95 -6.89 38.19
C GLY A 118 -12.07 -5.60 37.37
N LEU A 119 -13.20 -5.46 36.67
CA LEU A 119 -14.11 -4.31 36.55
C LEU A 119 -13.64 -2.90 36.07
N ASN A 120 -14.49 -2.32 35.20
CA ASN A 120 -14.60 -0.92 34.72
C ASN A 120 -13.48 -0.43 33.79
N GLY A 121 -13.73 0.21 32.64
CA GLY A 121 -14.95 0.65 31.99
C GLY A 121 -14.56 1.69 30.94
N ASN A 122 -15.19 1.60 29.76
CA ASN A 122 -15.36 2.67 28.75
C ASN A 122 -14.15 3.16 27.93
N GLN A 123 -14.12 2.66 26.69
CA GLN A 123 -14.09 3.38 25.40
C GLN A 123 -13.06 2.80 24.43
N ALA A 124 -13.53 1.87 23.59
CA ALA A 124 -12.77 1.30 22.50
C ALA A 124 -13.01 2.08 21.20
N SER A 125 -11.87 2.42 20.62
CA SER A 125 -11.66 2.98 19.30
C SER A 125 -11.77 1.91 18.21
N GLN A 126 -11.97 2.39 16.98
CA GLN A 126 -11.51 1.84 15.70
C GLN A 126 -12.28 0.72 14.97
N ASN A 127 -12.62 1.12 13.73
CA ASN A 127 -12.72 0.32 12.52
C ASN A 127 -11.70 -0.82 12.46
N SER A 128 -12.19 -2.02 12.15
CA SER A 128 -11.40 -3.05 11.48
C SER A 128 -12.33 -3.88 10.59
N SER A 129 -12.09 -3.79 9.29
CA SER A 129 -12.67 -4.63 8.26
C SER A 129 -12.14 -6.05 8.40
N ALA A 130 -12.89 -6.93 9.06
CA ALA A 130 -12.65 -8.36 9.10
C ALA A 130 -13.72 -9.10 8.29
N HIS A 131 -13.28 -10.04 7.44
CA HIS A 131 -14.12 -10.97 6.71
C HIS A 131 -15.14 -11.68 7.64
N PRO A 132 -16.39 -11.89 7.20
CA PRO A 132 -17.46 -12.28 8.10
C PRO A 132 -17.34 -13.76 8.49
N ASN A 133 -17.06 -14.00 9.77
CA ASN A 133 -17.29 -15.27 10.42
C ASN A 133 -18.80 -15.58 10.32
N LYS A 134 -19.18 -16.60 9.54
CA LYS A 134 -20.57 -17.07 9.37
C LYS A 134 -21.04 -17.71 10.68
N GLN A 135 -21.39 -16.89 11.66
CA GLN A 135 -22.18 -17.33 12.81
C GLN A 135 -23.66 -17.23 12.41
N TYR A 136 -24.26 -18.39 12.20
CA TYR A 136 -25.68 -18.51 11.89
C TYR A 136 -26.51 -18.15 13.14
N SER A 137 -27.51 -17.29 12.97
CA SER A 137 -28.47 -17.00 14.04
C SER A 137 -29.27 -18.27 14.35
N ASN A 138 -29.51 -18.52 15.64
CA ASN A 138 -30.31 -19.65 16.14
C ASN A 138 -31.81 -19.53 15.79
N ASP A 139 -32.25 -18.45 15.13
CA ASP A 139 -33.63 -18.29 14.67
C ASP A 139 -33.85 -19.06 13.35
N PRO A 140 -34.75 -20.05 13.31
CA PRO A 140 -35.03 -20.88 12.12
C PRO A 140 -35.45 -20.06 10.90
N ASN A 141 -36.02 -18.87 11.10
CA ASN A 141 -36.60 -18.08 10.03
C ASN A 141 -35.77 -16.81 9.71
N CYS A 142 -34.49 -16.83 10.09
CA CYS A 142 -33.51 -15.84 9.72
C CYS A 142 -33.21 -15.81 8.21
N LEU A 143 -33.12 -14.62 7.61
CA LEU A 143 -32.77 -14.47 6.18
C LEU A 143 -31.40 -15.11 5.83
N MET A 144 -30.45 -15.14 6.78
CA MET A 144 -29.13 -15.77 6.57
C MET A 144 -29.24 -17.30 6.44
N ASN A 145 -30.24 -17.92 7.06
CA ASN A 145 -30.49 -19.36 6.99
C ASN A 145 -31.30 -19.71 5.73
N LYS A 146 -32.23 -18.82 5.32
CA LYS A 146 -33.00 -18.97 4.07
C LYS A 146 -32.16 -18.75 2.81
N TYR A 147 -31.17 -17.87 2.86
CA TYR A 147 -30.28 -17.54 1.73
C TYR A 147 -28.79 -17.56 2.14
N PRO A 148 -28.20 -18.75 2.38
CA PRO A 148 -26.87 -18.89 2.99
C PRO A 148 -25.70 -18.37 2.14
N ASN A 149 -25.91 -18.09 0.85
CA ASN A 149 -24.87 -17.66 -0.10
C ASN A 149 -25.24 -16.40 -0.89
N GLN A 150 -26.22 -15.61 -0.43
CA GLN A 150 -26.57 -14.33 -1.06
C GLN A 150 -26.20 -13.15 -0.15
N LYS A 151 -25.72 -12.06 -0.76
CA LYS A 151 -25.49 -10.80 -0.06
C LYS A 151 -26.83 -10.15 0.26
N ILE A 152 -27.30 -10.30 1.50
CA ILE A 152 -28.57 -9.71 1.97
C ILE A 152 -28.33 -8.24 2.35
N PRO A 153 -29.05 -7.27 1.76
CA PRO A 153 -28.94 -5.87 2.14
C PRO A 153 -29.29 -5.62 3.62
N ARG A 154 -28.50 -4.77 4.27
CA ARG A 154 -28.58 -4.47 5.73
C ARG A 154 -29.97 -4.04 6.22
N ASN A 155 -30.80 -3.46 5.34
CA ASN A 155 -32.14 -2.96 5.64
C ASN A 155 -33.28 -3.84 5.12
N GLN A 156 -33.00 -5.03 4.54
CA GLN A 156 -34.04 -5.94 4.05
C GLN A 156 -34.98 -6.35 5.19
N LYS A 157 -36.29 -6.41 4.92
CA LYS A 157 -37.28 -6.88 5.88
C LYS A 157 -37.17 -8.38 6.07
N CYS A 158 -37.18 -8.83 7.32
CA CYS A 158 -37.28 -10.24 7.67
C CYS A 158 -38.73 -10.68 7.65
N GLU A 159 -39.02 -11.79 6.97
CA GLU A 159 -40.35 -12.38 6.88
C GLU A 159 -40.82 -12.94 8.23
N ALA A 160 -39.89 -13.41 9.07
CA ALA A 160 -40.19 -13.97 10.39
C ALA A 160 -40.60 -12.93 11.44
N THR A 161 -39.83 -11.85 11.52
CA THR A 161 -39.92 -10.88 12.62
C THR A 161 -40.43 -9.52 12.18
N GLY A 162 -40.61 -9.28 10.88
CA GLY A 162 -40.98 -7.98 10.29
C GLY A 162 -39.92 -6.88 10.44
N LYS A 163 -38.81 -7.14 11.14
CA LYS A 163 -37.73 -6.17 11.44
C LYS A 163 -36.67 -6.15 10.32
N LYS A 164 -35.87 -5.08 10.25
CA LYS A 164 -34.74 -4.96 9.32
C LYS A 164 -33.66 -6.00 9.65
N PHE A 165 -32.96 -6.54 8.65
CA PHE A 165 -31.91 -7.57 8.79
C PHE A 165 -30.89 -7.24 9.91
N LYS A 166 -30.39 -6.01 9.96
CA LYS A 166 -29.46 -5.53 11.01
C LYS A 166 -29.97 -5.65 12.46
N ARG A 167 -31.29 -5.77 12.65
CA ARG A 167 -31.98 -5.86 13.96
C ARG A 167 -32.53 -7.26 14.25
N CYS A 168 -32.34 -8.22 13.34
CA CYS A 168 -32.82 -9.59 13.48
C CYS A 168 -31.66 -10.59 13.46
N CYS A 169 -30.89 -10.61 12.37
CA CYS A 169 -29.79 -11.57 12.15
C CYS A 169 -28.42 -10.95 12.01
N GLY A 170 -28.35 -9.66 11.64
CA GLY A 170 -27.10 -8.91 11.53
C GLY A 170 -26.75 -8.13 12.80
N SER A 171 -27.39 -8.45 13.93
CA SER A 171 -27.05 -7.92 15.24
C SER A 171 -26.03 -8.89 15.83
N ILE A 172 -24.74 -8.63 15.57
CA ILE A 172 -23.66 -9.34 16.25
C ILE A 172 -23.74 -8.94 17.73
N ALA A 173 -23.95 -9.91 18.60
CA ALA A 173 -23.60 -9.82 20.02
C ALA A 173 -22.21 -10.43 20.18
#